data_AF-A0A016S1M8-F1
#
_entry.id   AF-A0A016S1M8-F1
#
_cell.length_a   1.000
_cell.length_b   1.000
_cell.length_c   1.000
_cell.angle_alpha   90.00
_cell.angle_beta   90.00
_cell.angle_gamma   90.00
#
_symmetry.space_group_name_H-M   'P 1'
#
loop_
_entity.id
_entity.type
_entity.pdbx_description
1 polymer ?
#
loop_
_entity_poly.entity_id
_entity_poly.type
_entity_poly.pdbx_seq_one_letter_code
_entity_poly.pdbx_strand_id
1 'polypeptide(L)'
;MAHTGCEGPAQDQSSCPTHTCPTWSDWGDWSVCSATCGQGSQHRIRSCENGVDCPGSNRELRFCQLASCPYWDEWMTWSGCSVTCGIGICERRRRCVTDDLLNLPNSEELDDALFEVEAGPAGDC
;
A
#
# COMPACT_ATOMS: atom_id res chain seq x y z
N MET A 1 -8.29 -51.46 -72.56
CA MET A 1 -9.03 -50.20 -72.38
C MET A 1 -8.14 -49.31 -71.51
N ALA A 2 -7.48 -48.31 -72.09
CA ALA A 2 -6.58 -47.43 -71.36
C ALA A 2 -7.35 -46.18 -70.95
N HIS A 3 -7.50 -45.95 -69.65
CA HIS A 3 -8.11 -44.73 -69.14
C HIS A 3 -7.11 -43.58 -69.28
N THR A 4 -7.47 -42.60 -70.09
CA THR A 4 -6.76 -41.34 -70.28
C THR A 4 -6.64 -40.62 -68.93
N GLY A 5 -5.42 -40.27 -68.56
CA GLY A 5 -5.11 -39.64 -67.28
C GLY A 5 -5.75 -38.26 -67.12
N CYS A 6 -5.91 -37.83 -65.87
CA CYS A 6 -6.51 -36.55 -65.53
C CYS A 6 -5.61 -35.39 -65.95
N GLU A 7 -6.14 -34.46 -66.75
CA GLU A 7 -5.50 -33.18 -67.06
C GLU A 7 -5.87 -32.13 -66.01
N GLY A 8 -4.86 -31.47 -65.44
CA GLY A 8 -5.01 -30.39 -64.47
C GLY A 8 -4.13 -30.57 -63.24
N PRO A 9 -3.89 -29.49 -62.48
CA PRO A 9 -3.10 -29.58 -61.26
C PRO A 9 -3.88 -30.35 -60.19
N ALA A 10 -3.23 -31.35 -59.59
CA ALA A 10 -3.80 -32.13 -58.49
C ALA A 10 -3.90 -31.32 -57.18
N GLN A 11 -3.30 -30.14 -57.13
CA GLN A 11 -3.28 -29.27 -55.98
C GLN A 11 -3.34 -27.82 -56.44
N ASP A 12 -4.21 -27.05 -55.79
CA ASP A 12 -4.26 -25.60 -55.91
C ASP A 12 -4.22 -24.99 -54.51
N GLN A 13 -3.56 -23.85 -54.37
CA GLN A 13 -3.41 -23.15 -53.10
C GLN A 13 -3.77 -21.68 -53.27
N SER A 14 -4.60 -21.18 -52.36
CA SER A 14 -4.90 -19.75 -52.25
C SER A 14 -4.74 -19.32 -50.79
N SER A 15 -4.36 -18.06 -50.60
CA SER A 15 -4.25 -17.43 -49.29
C SER A 15 -5.62 -17.01 -48.78
N CYS A 16 -5.93 -17.36 -47.53
CA CYS A 16 -7.11 -16.83 -46.85
C CYS A 16 -6.84 -15.43 -46.29
N PRO A 17 -7.86 -14.56 -46.20
CA PRO A 17 -7.74 -13.30 -45.46
C PRO A 17 -7.36 -13.60 -44.00
N THR A 18 -6.24 -13.04 -43.55
CA THR A 18 -5.77 -13.22 -42.16
C THR A 18 -6.21 -12.04 -41.30
N HIS A 19 -6.76 -12.31 -40.13
CA HIS A 19 -6.98 -11.30 -39.09
C HIS A 19 -5.74 -11.16 -38.21
N THR A 20 -5.53 -9.96 -37.66
CA THR A 20 -4.48 -9.71 -36.67
C THR A 20 -4.72 -10.58 -35.43
N CYS A 21 -3.68 -11.24 -34.92
CA CYS A 21 -3.80 -12.06 -33.71
C CYS A 21 -4.03 -11.18 -32.47
N PRO A 22 -4.80 -11.67 -31.47
CA PRO A 22 -4.92 -11.01 -30.18
C PRO A 22 -3.56 -10.87 -29.52
N THR A 23 -3.24 -9.68 -29.04
CA THR A 23 -1.95 -9.35 -28.42
C THR A 23 -2.17 -8.50 -27.18
N TRP A 24 -1.30 -8.64 -26.19
CA TRP A 24 -1.35 -7.79 -25.01
C TRP A 24 -0.83 -6.40 -25.34
N SER A 25 -1.54 -5.37 -24.88
CA SER A 25 -0.99 -4.02 -24.80
C SER A 25 0.21 -3.99 -23.85
N ASP A 26 0.95 -2.88 -23.88
CA ASP A 26 1.86 -2.56 -22.79
C ASP A 26 1.12 -2.52 -21.45
N TRP A 27 1.86 -2.80 -20.39
CA TRP A 27 1.35 -2.67 -19.03
C TRP A 27 1.07 -1.21 -18.72
N GLY A 28 -0.12 -0.94 -18.16
CA GLY A 28 -0.38 0.36 -17.56
C GLY A 28 0.51 0.63 -16.34
N ASP A 29 0.41 1.86 -15.84
CA ASP A 29 1.10 2.24 -14.62
C ASP A 29 0.62 1.44 -13.42
N TRP A 30 1.50 1.33 -12.42
CA TRP A 30 1.13 0.77 -11.14
C TRP A 30 0.14 1.69 -10.42
N SER A 31 -0.89 1.10 -9.83
CA SER A 31 -1.78 1.79 -8.91
C SER A 31 -0.99 2.38 -7.74
N VAL A 32 -1.60 3.34 -7.05
CA VAL A 32 -1.13 3.72 -5.71
C VAL A 32 -1.07 2.49 -4.79
N CYS A 33 -0.19 2.54 -3.80
CA CYS A 33 -0.11 1.50 -2.77
C CYS A 33 -1.45 1.43 -2.02
N SER A 34 -1.91 0.22 -1.72
CA SER A 34 -3.17 -0.01 -0.99
C SER A 34 -3.12 0.48 0.46
N ALA A 35 -1.92 0.69 0.98
CA ALA A 35 -1.68 1.25 2.31
C ALA A 35 -1.10 2.66 2.17
N THR A 36 -1.34 3.50 3.18
CA THR A 36 -0.75 4.84 3.29
C THR A 36 0.54 4.84 4.13
N CYS A 37 0.79 3.74 4.85
CA CYS A 37 1.97 3.49 5.66
C CYS A 37 2.21 1.97 5.75
N GLY A 38 3.41 1.56 6.14
CA GLY A 38 3.80 0.17 6.31
C GLY A 38 3.73 -0.62 5.00
N GLN A 39 3.30 -1.88 5.12
CA GLN A 39 3.22 -2.79 3.99
C GLN A 39 1.87 -2.68 3.28
N GLY A 40 1.89 -2.62 1.95
CA GLY A 40 0.70 -2.69 1.12
C GLY A 40 0.95 -3.45 -0.18
N SER A 41 -0.02 -3.37 -1.08
CA SER A 41 0.06 -3.94 -2.43
C SER A 41 -0.37 -2.91 -3.47
N GLN A 42 0.16 -3.04 -4.68
CA GLN A 42 -0.24 -2.25 -5.84
C GLN A 42 -0.45 -3.19 -7.01
N HIS A 43 -1.26 -2.77 -7.96
CA HIS A 43 -1.59 -3.57 -9.14
C HIS A 43 -1.47 -2.74 -10.40
N ARG A 44 -1.23 -3.42 -11.51
CA ARG A 44 -1.34 -2.82 -12.85
C ARG A 44 -2.15 -3.71 -13.76
N ILE A 45 -2.71 -3.12 -14.80
CA ILE A 45 -3.61 -3.78 -15.74
C ILE A 45 -3.08 -3.54 -17.15
N ARG A 46 -3.29 -4.52 -18.03
CA ARG A 46 -3.10 -4.42 -19.48
C ARG A 46 -4.36 -4.88 -20.20
N SER A 47 -4.53 -4.44 -21.44
CA SER A 47 -5.70 -4.76 -22.26
C SER A 47 -5.33 -5.72 -23.38
N CYS A 48 -6.29 -6.54 -23.80
CA CYS A 48 -6.13 -7.36 -24.99
C CYS A 48 -6.49 -6.52 -26.21
N GLU A 49 -5.54 -6.36 -27.12
CA GLU A 49 -5.70 -5.69 -28.40
C GLU A 49 -5.99 -6.73 -29.48
N ASN A 50 -6.76 -6.35 -30.50
CA ASN A 50 -7.10 -7.22 -31.64
C ASN A 50 -7.86 -8.51 -31.28
N GLY A 51 -8.55 -8.54 -30.13
CA GLY A 51 -9.33 -9.69 -29.69
C GLY A 51 -10.21 -9.39 -28.48
N VAL A 52 -10.95 -10.40 -28.04
CA VAL A 52 -11.78 -10.35 -26.82
C VAL A 52 -11.03 -10.94 -25.62
N ASP A 53 -10.13 -11.89 -25.87
CA ASP A 53 -9.36 -12.55 -24.84
C ASP A 53 -7.94 -12.85 -25.33
N CYS A 54 -6.98 -12.69 -24.43
CA CYS A 54 -5.56 -12.90 -24.67
C CYS A 54 -5.06 -13.92 -23.65
N PRO A 55 -4.20 -14.87 -24.03
CA PRO A 55 -3.72 -15.89 -23.10
C PRO A 55 -2.87 -15.26 -21.97
N GLY A 56 -3.23 -15.59 -20.72
CA GLY A 56 -2.55 -15.14 -19.50
C GLY A 56 -3.36 -14.15 -18.66
N SER A 57 -2.75 -13.61 -17.61
CA SER A 57 -3.42 -12.64 -16.73
C SER A 57 -3.39 -11.23 -17.31
N ASN A 58 -4.51 -10.50 -17.22
CA ASN A 58 -4.57 -9.06 -17.51
C ASN A 58 -4.13 -8.19 -16.32
N ARG A 59 -3.92 -8.80 -15.15
CA ARG A 59 -3.63 -8.11 -13.89
C ARG A 59 -2.36 -8.66 -13.26
N GLU A 60 -1.51 -7.75 -12.80
CA GLU A 60 -0.30 -8.06 -12.05
C GLU A 60 -0.37 -7.39 -10.68
N LEU A 61 0.16 -8.06 -9.65
CA LEU A 61 0.19 -7.58 -8.27
C LEU A 61 1.63 -7.60 -7.76
N ARG A 62 2.03 -6.54 -7.05
CA ARG A 62 3.31 -6.49 -6.33
C ARG A 62 3.14 -5.84 -4.96
N PHE A 63 4.10 -6.12 -4.07
CA PHE A 63 4.18 -5.46 -2.77
C PHE A 63 4.73 -4.04 -2.89
N CYS A 64 4.31 -3.18 -1.97
CA CYS A 64 4.91 -1.86 -1.72
C CYS A 64 5.20 -1.75 -0.22
N GLN A 65 6.34 -1.15 0.10
CA GLN A 65 6.76 -0.84 1.47
C GLN A 65 6.87 0.68 1.59
N LEU A 66 6.11 1.25 2.53
CA LEU A 66 6.12 2.66 2.90
C LEU A 66 6.76 2.81 4.29
N ALA A 67 6.88 4.06 4.75
CA ALA A 67 7.30 4.38 6.11
C ALA A 67 6.38 3.71 7.14
N SER A 68 6.91 3.38 8.32
CA SER A 68 6.16 2.74 9.39
C SER A 68 4.85 3.47 9.69
N CYS A 69 3.84 2.72 10.09
CA CYS A 69 2.56 3.32 10.44
C CYS A 69 2.65 4.06 11.76
N PRO A 70 2.00 5.24 11.86
CA PRO A 70 1.97 5.94 13.11
C PRO A 70 1.20 5.14 14.16
N TYR A 71 1.72 5.14 15.38
CA TYR A 71 1.13 4.43 16.50
C TYR A 71 1.14 5.29 17.76
N TRP A 72 0.22 4.98 18.67
CA TRP A 72 0.23 5.58 20.00
C TRP A 72 1.23 4.84 20.87
N ASP A 73 2.18 5.58 21.42
CA ASP A 73 3.09 5.08 22.45
C ASP A 73 2.31 4.75 23.73
N GLU A 74 3.01 4.13 24.68
CA GLU A 74 2.45 3.83 26.00
C GLU A 74 1.99 5.11 26.72
N TRP A 75 0.96 4.94 27.55
CA TRP A 75 0.54 6.02 28.42
C TRP A 75 1.64 6.35 29.42
N MET A 76 1.95 7.64 29.57
CA MET A 76 2.72 8.13 30.70
C MET A 76 1.94 7.91 32.00
N THR A 77 2.64 7.99 33.13
CA THR A 77 2.01 7.94 34.45
C THR A 77 1.00 9.08 34.61
N TRP A 78 -0.04 8.82 35.40
CA TRP A 78 -0.94 9.90 35.84
C TRP A 78 -0.15 10.99 36.57
N SER A 79 -0.53 12.23 36.34
CA SER A 79 -0.11 13.38 37.13
C SER A 79 -0.70 13.27 38.53
N GLY A 80 -0.19 14.10 39.46
CA GLY A 80 -0.93 14.42 40.66
C GLY A 80 -2.27 15.08 40.32
N CYS A 81 -3.25 14.93 41.20
CA CYS A 81 -4.54 15.59 41.02
C CYS A 81 -4.43 17.07 41.41
N SER A 82 -5.11 17.94 40.64
CA SER A 82 -5.07 19.40 40.78
C SER A 82 -5.47 19.92 42.17
N VAL A 83 -6.20 19.10 42.93
CA VAL A 83 -6.56 19.33 44.32
C VAL A 83 -6.40 18.04 45.09
N THR A 84 -6.06 18.16 46.37
CA THR A 84 -5.99 17.04 47.31
C THR A 84 -7.32 16.74 47.99
N CYS A 85 -8.32 17.60 47.83
CA CYS A 85 -9.69 17.38 48.31
C CYS A 85 -10.73 18.04 47.40
N GLY A 86 -11.91 17.44 47.32
CA GLY A 86 -12.98 17.89 46.40
C GLY A 86 -12.80 17.32 44.99
N ILE A 87 -13.42 17.98 44.00
CA ILE A 87 -13.38 17.54 42.61
C ILE A 87 -12.15 18.16 41.92
N GLY A 88 -11.21 17.31 41.54
CA GLY A 88 -10.00 17.68 40.82
C GLY A 88 -9.86 17.01 39.46
N ILE A 89 -8.79 17.34 38.76
CA ILE A 89 -8.40 16.75 37.48
C ILE A 89 -7.00 16.15 37.65
N CYS A 90 -6.83 14.93 37.18
CA CYS A 90 -5.52 14.28 37.06
C CYS A 90 -5.36 13.92 35.57
N GLU A 91 -4.20 14.22 34.99
CA GLU A 91 -3.96 14.10 33.55
C GLU A 91 -2.94 13.00 33.28
N ARG A 92 -3.02 12.37 32.11
CA ARG A 92 -1.92 11.56 31.57
C ARG A 92 -1.79 11.85 30.09
N ARG A 93 -0.55 11.79 29.60
CA ARG A 93 -0.21 12.06 28.21
C ARG A 93 0.35 10.80 27.54
N ARG A 94 0.29 10.78 26.21
CA ARG A 94 0.98 9.78 25.37
C ARG A 94 1.35 10.44 24.05
N ARG A 95 2.36 9.92 23.37
CA ARG A 95 2.85 10.49 22.11
C ARG A 95 2.38 9.65 20.92
N CYS A 96 2.14 10.32 19.80
CA CYS A 96 1.96 9.65 18.51
C CYS A 96 3.34 9.53 17.85
N VAL A 97 3.78 8.32 17.57
CA VAL A 97 5.09 8.01 16.95
C VAL A 97 4.87 7.78 15.45
N THR A 98 5.72 8.34 14.57
CA THR A 98 5.52 8.35 13.11
C THR A 98 6.71 7.86 12.24
N ASP A 99 7.90 7.60 12.83
CA ASP A 99 9.20 7.22 12.21
C ASP A 99 9.84 8.24 11.23
N ASP A 100 11.15 8.52 11.17
CA ASP A 100 12.36 7.84 11.69
C ASP A 100 13.57 8.81 11.93
N LEU A 101 13.38 10.14 12.01
CA LEU A 101 14.52 11.10 12.21
C LEU A 101 14.26 12.29 13.17
N LEU A 102 13.09 12.40 13.82
CA LEU A 102 12.71 13.60 14.58
C LEU A 102 12.17 13.35 15.99
N ASN A 103 12.37 12.15 16.56
CA ASN A 103 12.18 11.94 18.00
C ASN A 103 13.45 12.28 18.82
N LEU A 104 14.29 13.20 18.34
CA LEU A 104 15.20 13.92 19.21
C LEU A 104 14.41 15.11 19.79
N PRO A 105 14.16 15.16 21.11
CA PRO A 105 13.65 16.38 21.70
C PRO A 105 14.69 17.48 21.46
N ASN A 106 14.27 18.63 20.93
CA ASN A 106 15.13 19.82 20.94
C ASN A 106 15.39 20.21 22.40
N SER A 107 16.52 20.86 22.67
CA SER A 107 16.88 21.30 24.03
C SER A 107 15.80 22.17 24.68
N GLU A 108 14.99 22.86 23.88
CA GLU A 108 13.87 23.70 24.34
C GLU A 108 12.62 22.89 24.75
N GLU A 109 12.35 21.72 24.17
CA GLU A 109 11.25 20.82 24.61
C GLU A 109 11.63 19.96 25.83
N LEU A 110 12.92 19.89 26.17
CA LEU A 110 13.38 19.30 27.43
C LEU A 110 13.11 20.24 28.63
N ASP A 111 13.08 21.55 28.43
CA ASP A 111 12.77 22.51 29.50
C ASP A 111 11.26 22.53 29.85
N ASP A 112 10.37 22.42 28.85
CA ASP A 112 8.91 22.24 29.09
C ASP A 112 8.57 20.84 29.67
N ALA A 113 9.41 19.83 29.42
CA ALA A 113 9.31 18.52 30.05
C ALA A 113 9.84 18.50 31.50
N LEU A 114 10.63 19.50 31.90
CA LEU A 114 11.18 19.67 33.25
C LEU A 114 10.35 20.58 34.15
N PHE A 115 9.34 21.28 33.62
CA PHE A 115 8.51 22.21 34.42
C PHE A 115 7.28 21.57 35.11
N GLU A 116 7.09 20.26 35.00
CA GLU A 116 6.11 19.53 35.83
C GLU A 116 6.83 18.67 36.91
N VAL A 117 7.89 19.24 37.49
CA VAL A 117 8.24 18.99 38.90
C VAL A 117 7.23 19.81 39.72
N GLU A 118 6.15 19.23 40.22
CA GLU A 118 6.06 18.73 41.58
C GLU A 118 4.82 17.80 41.65
N ALA A 119 4.94 16.57 41.16
CA ALA A 119 4.00 15.53 41.56
C ALA A 119 4.32 15.16 43.01
N GLY A 120 3.62 15.79 43.95
CA GLY A 120 3.42 15.26 45.29
C GLY A 120 2.95 13.79 45.23
N PRO A 121 3.14 13.02 46.30
CA PRO A 121 2.95 11.57 46.27
C PRO A 121 1.60 11.20 45.69
N ALA A 122 1.59 10.20 44.79
CA ALA A 122 0.40 9.62 44.20
C ALA A 122 -0.59 9.24 45.31
N GLY A 123 -1.57 10.12 45.53
CA GLY A 123 -2.75 9.83 46.33
C GLY A 123 -3.76 9.17 45.41
N ASP A 124 -4.18 7.95 45.77
CA ASP A 124 -5.34 7.31 45.14
C ASP A 124 -6.58 8.21 45.31
N CYS A 125 -7.40 8.24 44.25
CA CYS A 125 -8.69 8.94 44.21
C CYS A 125 -9.66 8.47 45.29
#